data_AF-A0A3C0I5U0-F1
#
_entry.id   AF-A0A3C0I5U0-F1
#
_cell.length_a   1.000
_cell.length_b   1.000
_cell.length_c   1.000
_cell.angle_alpha   90.00
_cell.angle_beta   90.00
_cell.angle_gamma   90.00
#
_symmetry.space_group_name_H-M   'P 1'
#
loop_
_entity.id
_entity.type
_entity.pdbx_description
1 polymer ?
#
loop_
_entity_poly.entity_id
_entity_poly.type
_entity_poly.pdbx_seq_one_letter_code
_entity_poly.pdbx_strand_id
1 'polypeptide(L)'
;MNKGLRLALIGMGLFFLLLGIFLNFQLYTSLAGDSPLYKYSYGLIGIGLDVSKVICLVLGAFLLTQRATALIVAGFFSIGFYLVLSLISWAASWGFTLVVTQHYENKAFQKNAQVQSAQATVDDAVAKVEGLSQYANSASVTEAQSTLSELQTQLDALWHSPARNSRGHRTGKTVQSQLGGSCPGSSWYHRQYCPQIQALESDISEEKKSVDNHAAYLAALEYKNTMMKDFANLDLAVIRPNSYMHPLFIGMSAIFGTTPQLVKYRLLLLTSAMIELLGSLFFVIGLLIKEKAKYSIEDMLEAEKQKYQMLADLSQIERLRHEQETRLEIKVTDRGEADADYLKLKAETQ
;
A
#
# COMPACT_ATOMS: atom_id res chain seq x y z
N MET A 1 29.05 39.83 8.57
CA MET A 1 27.95 38.97 8.12
C MET A 1 26.97 38.80 9.26
N ASN A 2 25.66 38.86 8.99
CA ASN A 2 24.60 38.89 10.00
C ASN A 2 24.62 37.62 10.88
N LYS A 3 24.54 37.77 12.21
CA LYS A 3 24.43 36.65 13.17
C LYS A 3 23.29 35.70 12.81
N GLY A 4 22.20 36.25 12.25
CA GLY A 4 21.06 35.48 11.75
C GLY A 4 21.41 34.47 10.66
N LEU A 5 22.28 34.83 9.70
CA LEU A 5 22.66 33.92 8.60
C LEU A 5 23.52 32.75 9.11
N ARG A 6 24.42 33.00 10.06
CA ARG A 6 25.23 31.94 10.69
C ARG A 6 24.35 30.95 11.45
N LEU A 7 23.44 31.46 12.29
CA LEU A 7 22.49 30.62 13.03
C LEU A 7 21.57 29.83 12.09
N ALA A 8 21.09 30.45 11.01
CA ALA A 8 20.26 29.76 10.01
C ALA A 8 21.01 28.63 9.30
N LEU A 9 22.27 28.84 8.91
CA LEU A 9 23.11 27.81 8.27
C LEU A 9 23.41 26.64 9.22
N ILE A 10 23.73 26.93 10.48
CA ILE A 10 23.93 25.90 11.51
C ILE A 10 22.62 25.13 11.74
N GLY A 11 21.50 25.83 11.86
CA GLY A 11 20.18 25.22 12.07
C GLY A 11 19.76 24.31 10.91
N MET A 12 19.91 24.77 9.66
CA MET A 12 19.64 23.96 8.47
C MET A 12 20.58 22.76 8.36
N GLY A 13 21.89 22.95 8.61
CA GLY A 13 22.86 21.86 8.60
C GLY A 13 22.53 20.80 9.64
N LEU A 14 22.17 21.23 10.86
CA LEU A 14 21.80 20.34 11.96
C LEU A 14 20.50 19.57 11.66
N PHE A 15 19.51 20.23 11.05
CA PHE A 15 18.28 19.57 10.58
C PHE A 15 18.60 18.43 9.58
N PHE A 16 19.40 18.69 8.55
CA PHE A 16 19.76 17.66 7.57
C PHE A 16 20.63 16.53 8.18
N LEU A 17 21.51 16.85 9.13
CA LEU A 17 22.27 15.84 9.88
C LEU A 17 21.35 14.94 10.72
N LEU A 18 20.38 15.53 11.44
CA LEU A 18 19.39 14.76 12.21
C LEU A 18 18.50 13.91 11.30
N LEU A 19 18.13 14.43 10.14
CA LEU A 19 17.39 13.66 9.13
C LEU A 19 18.21 12.47 8.64
N GLY A 20 19.51 12.65 8.37
CA GLY A 20 20.43 11.56 8.01
C GLY A 20 20.52 10.49 9.11
N ILE A 21 20.71 10.91 10.36
CA ILE A 21 20.72 10.02 11.54
C ILE A 21 19.42 9.20 11.63
N PHE A 22 18.29 9.87 11.45
CA PHE A 22 16.99 9.22 11.49
C PHE A 22 16.86 8.17 10.37
N LEU A 23 17.23 8.50 9.14
CA LEU A 23 17.15 7.57 8.00
C LEU A 23 18.05 6.33 8.20
N ASN A 24 19.26 6.52 8.73
CA ASN A 24 20.15 5.40 9.06
C ASN A 24 19.58 4.55 10.19
N PHE A 25 19.10 5.15 11.26
CA PHE A 25 18.44 4.42 12.34
C PHE A 25 17.29 3.55 11.81
N GLN A 26 16.44 4.11 10.94
CA GLN A 26 15.34 3.37 10.33
C GLN A 26 15.82 2.24 9.41
N LEU A 27 16.91 2.42 8.65
CA LEU A 27 17.49 1.31 7.89
C LEU A 27 17.95 0.18 8.80
N TYR A 28 18.82 0.49 9.76
CA TYR A 28 19.46 -0.54 10.57
C TYR A 28 18.42 -1.30 11.40
N THR A 29 17.40 -0.60 11.91
CA THR A 29 16.25 -1.24 12.56
C THR A 29 15.39 -2.09 11.61
N SER A 30 15.30 -1.72 10.32
CA SER A 30 14.61 -2.55 9.30
C SER A 30 15.40 -3.79 8.89
N LEU A 31 16.73 -3.77 9.03
CA LEU A 31 17.61 -4.92 8.77
C LEU A 31 17.63 -5.91 9.94
N ALA A 32 17.32 -5.43 11.14
CA ALA A 32 17.13 -6.30 12.29
C ALA A 32 15.81 -7.07 12.13
N GLY A 33 15.86 -8.39 12.31
CA GLY A 33 14.67 -9.25 12.31
C GLY A 33 13.66 -8.88 13.40
N ASP A 34 12.64 -9.71 13.60
CA ASP A 34 11.47 -9.32 14.40
C ASP A 34 11.72 -9.07 15.88
N SER A 35 12.86 -9.51 16.42
CA SER A 35 13.18 -9.27 17.83
C SER A 35 13.43 -7.78 18.10
N PRO A 36 12.73 -7.17 19.08
CA PRO A 36 12.91 -5.76 19.43
C PRO A 36 14.33 -5.47 19.90
N LEU A 37 15.00 -6.42 20.58
CA LEU A 37 16.39 -6.26 21.03
C LEU A 37 17.37 -6.10 19.85
N TYR A 38 17.16 -6.83 18.75
CA TYR A 38 17.98 -6.67 17.55
C TYR A 38 17.71 -5.33 16.87
N LYS A 39 16.46 -4.86 16.86
CA LYS A 39 16.11 -3.55 16.28
C LYS A 39 16.81 -2.42 17.02
N TYR A 40 16.79 -2.43 18.35
CA TYR A 40 17.50 -1.42 19.14
C TYR A 40 19.02 -1.51 18.97
N SER A 41 19.62 -2.71 18.95
CA SER A 41 21.07 -2.85 18.82
C SER A 41 21.58 -2.39 17.46
N TYR A 42 20.91 -2.77 16.37
CA TYR A 42 21.24 -2.30 15.03
C TYR A 42 21.01 -0.80 14.89
N GLY A 43 19.90 -0.27 15.41
CA GLY A 43 19.62 1.16 15.43
C GLY A 43 20.71 1.96 16.15
N LEU A 44 21.21 1.46 17.30
CA LEU A 44 22.32 2.06 18.03
C LEU A 44 23.63 2.06 17.25
N ILE A 45 23.91 1.02 16.46
CA ILE A 45 25.06 0.99 15.55
C ILE A 45 24.94 2.12 14.52
N GLY A 46 23.77 2.29 13.90
CA GLY A 46 23.51 3.37 12.95
C GLY A 46 23.74 4.76 13.56
N ILE A 47 23.17 5.01 14.75
CA ILE A 47 23.38 6.27 15.48
C ILE A 47 24.86 6.46 15.82
N GLY A 48 25.55 5.40 16.27
CA GLY A 48 26.97 5.44 16.62
C GLY A 48 27.86 5.84 15.43
N LEU A 49 27.57 5.32 14.24
CA LEU A 49 28.29 5.68 13.01
C LEU A 49 28.06 7.16 12.64
N ASP A 50 26.83 7.66 12.75
CA ASP A 50 26.56 9.07 12.43
C ASP A 50 27.10 10.06 13.47
N VAL A 51 27.04 9.71 14.76
CA VAL A 51 27.68 10.53 15.80
C VAL A 51 29.18 10.60 15.57
N SER A 52 29.80 9.47 15.22
CA SER A 52 31.23 9.43 14.85
C SER A 52 31.52 10.31 13.64
N LYS A 53 30.67 10.29 12.62
CA LYS A 53 30.76 11.16 11.43
C LYS A 53 30.72 12.65 11.81
N VAL A 54 29.79 13.06 12.65
CA VAL A 54 29.67 14.46 13.11
C VAL A 54 30.90 14.88 13.91
N ILE A 55 31.40 14.01 14.80
CA ILE A 55 32.63 14.28 15.56
C ILE A 55 33.82 14.46 14.62
N CYS A 56 34.00 13.58 13.64
CA CYS A 56 35.06 13.71 12.63
C CYS A 56 34.92 15.01 11.81
N LEU A 57 33.71 15.41 11.47
CA LEU A 57 33.47 16.65 10.73
C LEU A 57 33.87 17.89 11.56
N VAL A 58 33.41 17.97 12.81
CA VAL A 58 33.72 19.09 13.71
C VAL A 58 35.20 19.13 14.04
N LEU A 59 35.79 18.00 14.39
CA LEU A 59 37.20 17.89 14.73
C LEU A 59 38.09 18.21 13.53
N GLY A 60 37.76 17.67 12.35
CA GLY A 60 38.46 17.96 11.10
C GLY A 60 38.41 19.45 10.75
N ALA A 61 37.22 20.06 10.79
CA ALA A 61 37.05 21.49 10.54
C ALA A 61 37.84 22.34 11.54
N PHE A 62 37.82 21.99 12.83
CA PHE A 62 38.58 22.71 13.86
C PHE A 62 40.09 22.58 13.64
N LEU A 63 40.59 21.37 13.43
CA LEU A 63 42.02 21.09 13.24
C LEU A 63 42.60 21.79 12.00
N LEU A 64 41.82 21.88 10.93
CA LEU A 64 42.21 22.60 9.71
C LEU A 64 42.34 24.12 9.91
N THR A 65 41.74 24.69 10.96
CA THR A 65 41.91 26.11 11.30
C THR A 65 43.15 26.41 12.14
N GLN A 66 43.86 25.38 12.61
CA GLN A 66 45.07 25.53 13.42
C GLN A 66 46.30 25.82 12.55
N ARG A 67 47.26 26.56 13.10
CA ARG A 67 48.51 26.93 12.38
C ARG A 67 49.59 25.84 12.40
N ALA A 68 49.47 24.82 13.25
CA ALA A 68 50.46 23.76 13.37
C ALA A 68 50.28 22.69 12.28
N THR A 69 51.33 22.41 11.51
CA THR A 69 51.32 21.44 10.39
C THR A 69 50.87 20.05 10.80
N ALA A 70 51.28 19.54 11.97
CA ALA A 70 50.85 18.24 12.48
C ALA A 70 49.32 18.18 12.72
N LEU A 71 48.72 19.26 13.20
CA LEU A 71 47.27 19.34 13.43
C LEU A 71 46.49 19.44 12.11
N ILE A 72 47.03 20.15 11.11
CA ILE A 72 46.44 20.21 9.77
C ILE A 72 46.38 18.81 9.14
N VAL A 73 47.45 18.02 9.26
CA VAL A 73 47.48 16.63 8.77
C VAL A 73 46.43 15.77 9.48
N ALA A 74 46.33 15.86 10.80
CA ALA A 74 45.28 15.18 11.56
C ALA A 74 43.87 15.62 11.14
N GLY A 75 43.70 16.91 10.79
CA GLY A 75 42.47 17.44 10.22
C GLY A 75 42.09 16.77 8.90
N PHE A 76 43.04 16.60 7.98
CA PHE A 76 42.81 15.87 6.72
C PHE A 76 42.43 14.41 6.94
N PHE A 77 43.10 13.70 7.87
CA PHE A 77 42.70 12.34 8.23
C PHE A 77 41.28 12.29 8.78
N SER A 78 40.93 13.24 9.65
CA SER A 78 39.58 13.33 10.23
C SER A 78 38.50 13.58 9.16
N ILE A 79 38.77 14.48 8.19
CA ILE A 79 37.89 14.70 7.04
C ILE A 79 37.82 13.46 6.15
N GLY A 80 38.93 12.74 5.94
CA GLY A 80 38.95 11.48 5.20
C GLY A 80 38.04 10.43 5.82
N PHE A 81 38.13 10.23 7.15
CA PHE A 81 37.22 9.35 7.88
C PHE A 81 35.76 9.80 7.78
N TYR A 82 35.51 11.10 7.90
CA TYR A 82 34.18 11.67 7.69
C TYR A 82 33.62 11.33 6.30
N LEU A 83 34.43 11.44 5.24
CA LEU A 83 34.00 11.12 3.87
C LEU A 83 33.64 9.63 3.72
N VAL A 84 34.45 8.73 4.29
CA VAL A 84 34.16 7.29 4.28
C VAL A 84 32.85 6.98 5.01
N LEU A 85 32.66 7.54 6.21
CA LEU A 85 31.41 7.37 6.97
C LEU A 85 30.21 7.99 6.25
N SER A 86 30.40 9.11 5.55
CA SER A 86 29.35 9.75 4.75
C SER A 86 28.93 8.88 3.56
N LEU A 87 29.87 8.17 2.91
CA LEU A 87 29.53 7.24 1.83
C LEU A 87 28.73 6.04 2.34
N ILE A 88 29.07 5.53 3.52
CA ILE A 88 28.30 4.44 4.17
C ILE A 88 26.89 4.93 4.52
N SER A 89 26.78 6.10 5.14
CA SER A 89 25.52 6.75 5.48
C SER A 89 24.64 7.01 4.24
N TRP A 90 25.26 7.48 3.16
CA TRP A 90 24.59 7.72 1.88
C TRP A 90 24.03 6.42 1.28
N ALA A 91 24.83 5.36 1.25
CA ALA A 91 24.41 4.05 0.78
C ALA A 91 23.26 3.49 1.64
N ALA A 92 23.31 3.70 2.95
CA ALA A 92 22.27 3.31 3.88
C ALA A 92 20.95 4.05 3.62
N SER A 93 20.98 5.38 3.57
CA SER A 93 19.81 6.22 3.25
C SER A 93 19.19 5.86 1.89
N TRP A 94 20.02 5.56 0.89
CA TRP A 94 19.55 5.08 -0.42
C TRP A 94 18.85 3.72 -0.30
N GLY A 95 19.46 2.76 0.39
CA GLY A 95 18.88 1.43 0.64
C GLY A 95 17.54 1.50 1.37
N PHE A 96 17.42 2.34 2.40
CA PHE A 96 16.18 2.50 3.15
C PHE A 96 15.06 3.03 2.27
N THR A 97 15.36 4.07 1.49
CA THR A 97 14.36 4.69 0.63
C THR A 97 13.88 3.71 -0.45
N LEU A 98 14.76 2.83 -0.93
CA LEU A 98 14.37 1.73 -1.83
C LEU A 98 13.43 0.73 -1.14
N VAL A 99 13.76 0.27 0.07
CA VAL A 99 12.93 -0.68 0.83
C VAL A 99 11.55 -0.10 1.13
N VAL A 100 11.48 1.15 1.61
CA VAL A 100 10.22 1.82 1.90
C VAL A 100 9.38 1.97 0.63
N THR A 101 10.00 2.45 -0.47
CA THR A 101 9.30 2.62 -1.75
C THR A 101 8.77 1.28 -2.25
N GLN A 102 9.56 0.21 -2.16
CA GLN A 102 9.15 -1.14 -2.55
C GLN A 102 7.98 -1.65 -1.69
N HIS A 103 7.97 -1.38 -0.39
CA HIS A 103 6.85 -1.75 0.49
C HIS A 103 5.55 -1.04 0.09
N TYR A 104 5.62 0.26 -0.25
CA TYR A 104 4.48 1.00 -0.75
C TYR A 104 4.00 0.47 -2.11
N GLU A 105 4.92 0.20 -3.03
CA GLU A 105 4.62 -0.38 -4.35
C GLU A 105 3.99 -1.77 -4.23
N ASN A 106 4.48 -2.62 -3.33
CA ASN A 106 3.89 -3.93 -3.04
C ASN A 106 2.48 -3.81 -2.47
N LYS A 107 2.25 -2.87 -1.53
CA LYS A 107 0.89 -2.60 -1.03
C LYS A 107 -0.03 -2.06 -2.10
N ALA A 108 0.46 -1.19 -2.99
CA ALA A 108 -0.29 -0.69 -4.13
C ALA A 108 -0.61 -1.81 -5.13
N PHE A 109 0.33 -2.71 -5.36
CA PHE A 109 0.17 -3.90 -6.19
C PHE A 109 -0.90 -4.85 -5.62
N GLN A 110 -0.86 -5.13 -4.31
CA GLN A 110 -1.91 -5.93 -3.63
C GLN A 110 -3.29 -5.27 -3.69
N LYS A 111 -3.34 -3.93 -3.77
CA LYS A 111 -4.59 -3.18 -3.95
C LYS A 111 -5.03 -3.05 -5.41
N ASN A 112 -4.27 -3.57 -6.36
CA ASN A 112 -4.67 -3.54 -7.76
C ASN A 112 -5.92 -4.41 -7.95
N ALA A 113 -6.94 -3.85 -8.60
CA ALA A 113 -8.22 -4.51 -8.85
C ALA A 113 -8.06 -5.85 -9.58
N GLN A 114 -7.06 -6.00 -10.45
CA GLN A 114 -6.78 -7.27 -11.13
C GLN A 114 -6.28 -8.36 -10.17
N VAL A 115 -5.41 -8.01 -9.22
CA VAL A 115 -4.90 -8.94 -8.21
C VAL A 115 -6.01 -9.30 -7.22
N GLN A 116 -6.82 -8.31 -6.80
CA GLN A 116 -7.99 -8.55 -5.94
C GLN A 116 -9.04 -9.42 -6.61
N SER A 117 -9.33 -9.19 -7.90
CA SER A 117 -10.27 -10.01 -8.67
C SER A 117 -9.78 -11.44 -8.81
N ALA A 118 -8.49 -11.64 -9.07
CA ALA A 118 -7.91 -12.97 -9.16
C ALA A 118 -7.92 -13.69 -7.80
N GLN A 119 -7.57 -12.97 -6.73
CA GLN A 119 -7.66 -13.50 -5.37
C GLN A 119 -9.10 -13.90 -5.00
N ALA A 120 -10.08 -13.03 -5.29
CA ALA A 120 -11.48 -13.33 -5.05
C ALA A 120 -11.97 -14.56 -5.84
N THR A 121 -11.45 -14.79 -7.04
CA THR A 121 -11.77 -15.98 -7.85
C THR A 121 -11.18 -17.25 -7.23
N VAL A 122 -9.97 -17.18 -6.68
CA VAL A 122 -9.37 -18.29 -5.92
C VAL A 122 -10.15 -18.56 -4.63
N ASP A 123 -10.54 -17.50 -3.91
CA ASP A 123 -11.31 -17.62 -2.67
C ASP A 123 -12.68 -18.26 -2.92
N ASP A 124 -13.37 -17.88 -4.00
CA ASP A 124 -14.63 -18.52 -4.44
C ASP A 124 -14.43 -20.01 -4.76
N ALA A 125 -13.36 -20.35 -5.49
CA ALA A 125 -13.04 -21.74 -5.81
C ALA A 125 -12.74 -22.58 -4.54
N VAL A 126 -12.06 -21.98 -3.55
CA VAL A 126 -11.80 -22.61 -2.26
C VAL A 126 -13.10 -22.83 -1.49
N ALA A 127 -13.97 -21.82 -1.40
CA ALA A 127 -15.26 -21.92 -0.72
C ALA A 127 -16.15 -23.01 -1.34
N LYS A 128 -16.13 -23.15 -2.67
CA LYS A 128 -16.87 -24.20 -3.38
C LYS A 128 -16.36 -25.61 -3.05
N VAL A 129 -15.05 -25.79 -2.93
CA VAL A 129 -14.45 -27.06 -2.48
C VAL A 129 -14.80 -27.34 -1.03
N GLU A 130 -14.76 -26.34 -0.16
CA GLU A 130 -15.13 -26.48 1.25
C GLU A 130 -16.59 -26.90 1.43
N GLY A 131 -17.51 -26.29 0.68
CA GLY A 131 -18.93 -26.65 0.68
C GLY A 131 -19.22 -28.08 0.20
N LEU A 132 -18.33 -28.68 -0.59
CA LEU A 132 -18.44 -30.05 -1.10
C LEU A 132 -17.52 -31.04 -0.38
N SER A 133 -16.76 -30.59 0.62
CA SER A 133 -15.73 -31.40 1.31
C SER A 133 -16.29 -32.65 1.98
N GLN A 134 -17.55 -32.61 2.41
CA GLN A 134 -18.25 -33.77 2.97
C GLN A 134 -18.36 -34.95 1.99
N TYR A 135 -18.25 -34.70 0.68
CA TYR A 135 -18.28 -35.71 -0.37
C TYR A 135 -16.89 -36.13 -0.83
N ALA A 136 -15.81 -35.71 -0.16
CA ALA A 136 -14.45 -35.99 -0.60
C ALA A 136 -14.03 -37.47 -0.46
N ASN A 137 -14.75 -38.26 0.34
CA ASN A 137 -14.37 -39.63 0.65
C ASN A 137 -14.55 -40.57 -0.55
N SER A 138 -13.44 -41.02 -1.13
CA SER A 138 -13.43 -41.94 -2.28
C SER A 138 -13.89 -43.36 -1.94
N ALA A 139 -13.72 -43.79 -0.68
CA ALA A 139 -14.13 -45.13 -0.25
C ALA A 139 -15.66 -45.26 -0.24
N SER A 140 -16.37 -44.27 0.30
CA SER A 140 -17.84 -44.25 0.32
C SER A 140 -18.45 -44.19 -1.09
N VAL A 141 -17.75 -43.58 -2.05
CA VAL A 141 -18.22 -43.49 -3.44
C VAL A 141 -17.99 -44.80 -4.19
N THR A 142 -16.87 -45.48 -3.91
CA THR A 142 -16.61 -46.82 -4.47
C THR A 142 -17.66 -47.82 -3.97
N GLU A 143 -18.02 -47.74 -2.69
CA GLU A 143 -19.12 -48.51 -2.11
C GLU A 143 -20.46 -48.15 -2.75
N ALA A 144 -20.81 -46.87 -2.85
CA ALA A 144 -22.02 -46.38 -3.51
C ALA A 144 -22.14 -46.85 -4.97
N GLN A 145 -21.04 -46.85 -5.74
CA GLN A 145 -21.01 -47.35 -7.11
C GLN A 145 -21.25 -48.87 -7.18
N SER A 146 -20.67 -49.63 -6.25
CA SER A 146 -20.91 -51.07 -6.15
C SER A 146 -22.38 -51.36 -5.82
N THR A 147 -22.92 -50.68 -4.81
CA THR A 147 -24.33 -50.80 -4.41
C THR A 147 -25.27 -50.39 -5.54
N LEU A 148 -24.97 -49.31 -6.26
CA LEU A 148 -25.75 -48.87 -7.41
C LEU A 148 -25.78 -49.92 -8.52
N SER A 149 -24.63 -50.54 -8.83
CA SER A 149 -24.54 -51.62 -9.81
C SER A 149 -25.34 -52.85 -9.36
N GLU A 150 -25.31 -53.18 -8.06
CA GLU A 150 -26.08 -54.28 -7.49
C GLU A 150 -27.59 -54.00 -7.57
N LEU A 151 -28.04 -52.82 -7.13
CA LEU A 151 -29.44 -52.42 -7.15
C LEU A 151 -29.99 -52.37 -8.59
N GLN A 152 -29.21 -51.89 -9.55
CA GLN A 152 -29.58 -51.94 -10.97
C GLN A 152 -29.74 -53.39 -11.45
N THR A 153 -28.82 -54.27 -11.07
CA THR A 153 -28.92 -55.71 -11.41
C THR A 153 -30.16 -56.35 -10.77
N GLN A 154 -30.49 -55.99 -9.53
CA GLN A 154 -31.68 -56.48 -8.84
C GLN A 154 -32.97 -55.95 -9.49
N LEU A 155 -32.99 -54.67 -9.87
CA LEU A 155 -34.11 -54.05 -10.58
C LEU A 155 -34.34 -54.70 -11.95
N ASP A 156 -33.26 -54.91 -12.72
CA ASP A 156 -33.32 -55.61 -14.00
C ASP A 156 -33.78 -57.06 -13.82
N ALA A 157 -33.25 -57.78 -12.84
CA ALA A 157 -33.69 -59.13 -12.53
C ALA A 157 -35.17 -59.19 -12.16
N LEU A 158 -35.68 -58.20 -11.40
CA LEU A 158 -37.08 -58.10 -11.03
C LEU A 158 -37.96 -57.87 -12.26
N TRP A 159 -37.58 -56.94 -13.14
CA TRP A 159 -38.29 -56.65 -14.39
C TRP A 159 -38.36 -57.87 -15.32
N HIS A 160 -37.28 -58.63 -15.42
CA HIS A 160 -37.18 -59.81 -16.28
C HIS A 160 -37.68 -61.10 -15.61
N SER A 161 -38.02 -61.05 -14.32
CA SER A 161 -38.51 -62.23 -13.60
C SER A 161 -39.88 -62.69 -14.12
N PRO A 162 -40.21 -63.99 -14.05
CA PRO A 162 -41.52 -64.48 -14.43
C PRO A 162 -42.61 -63.92 -13.51
N ALA A 163 -43.58 -63.20 -14.08
CA ALA A 163 -44.72 -62.69 -13.33
C ALA A 163 -45.57 -63.85 -12.81
N ARG A 164 -45.87 -63.83 -11.51
CA ARG A 164 -46.74 -64.80 -10.83
C ARG A 164 -48.10 -64.17 -10.60
N ASN A 165 -49.18 -64.93 -10.72
CA ASN A 165 -50.53 -64.46 -10.40
C ASN A 165 -50.82 -64.49 -8.89
N SER A 166 -52.04 -64.12 -8.48
CA SER A 166 -52.48 -64.12 -7.08
C SER A 166 -52.46 -65.46 -6.37
N ARG A 167 -52.30 -66.56 -7.11
CA ARG A 167 -52.16 -67.93 -6.57
C ARG A 167 -50.71 -68.44 -6.60
N GLY A 168 -49.77 -67.60 -7.02
CA GLY A 168 -48.34 -67.94 -7.10
C GLY A 168 -47.93 -68.70 -8.39
N HIS A 169 -48.83 -68.92 -9.34
CA HIS A 169 -48.51 -69.59 -10.60
C HIS A 169 -47.87 -68.64 -11.60
N ARG A 170 -46.88 -69.13 -12.36
CA ARG A 170 -46.25 -68.38 -13.47
C ARG A 170 -47.26 -68.11 -14.57
N THR A 171 -47.25 -66.88 -15.09
CA THR A 171 -48.16 -66.41 -16.14
C THR A 171 -47.64 -66.62 -17.56
N GLY A 172 -46.36 -67.00 -17.71
CA GLY A 172 -45.68 -67.08 -19.00
C GLY A 172 -45.16 -65.73 -19.52
N LYS A 173 -45.40 -64.62 -18.78
CA LYS A 173 -44.90 -63.28 -19.08
C LYS A 173 -43.90 -62.81 -18.03
N THR A 174 -43.05 -61.86 -18.39
CA THR A 174 -42.19 -61.16 -17.43
C THR A 174 -42.98 -60.11 -16.64
N VAL A 175 -42.45 -59.69 -15.50
CA VAL A 175 -43.02 -58.57 -14.73
C VAL A 175 -43.15 -57.32 -15.60
N GLN A 176 -42.14 -57.02 -16.41
CA GLN A 176 -42.16 -55.88 -17.35
C GLN A 176 -43.31 -55.96 -18.36
N SER A 177 -43.49 -57.10 -19.00
CA SER A 177 -44.58 -57.31 -19.97
C SER A 177 -45.95 -57.25 -19.31
N GLN A 178 -46.07 -57.70 -18.06
CA GLN A 178 -47.33 -57.73 -17.32
C GLN A 178 -47.73 -56.36 -16.76
N LEU A 179 -46.77 -55.50 -16.46
CA LEU A 179 -46.97 -54.12 -16.01
C LEU A 179 -46.98 -53.10 -17.16
N GLY A 180 -46.59 -53.50 -18.38
CA GLY A 180 -46.47 -52.56 -19.50
C GLY A 180 -45.25 -51.62 -19.38
N GLY A 181 -44.27 -51.97 -18.54
CA GLY A 181 -43.04 -51.20 -18.35
C GLY A 181 -43.17 -49.94 -17.49
N SER A 182 -44.28 -49.74 -16.77
CA SER A 182 -44.46 -48.56 -15.90
C SER A 182 -45.17 -48.89 -14.59
N CYS A 183 -44.86 -48.13 -13.53
CA CYS A 183 -45.53 -48.21 -12.24
C CYS A 183 -46.23 -46.88 -11.91
N PRO A 184 -47.39 -46.62 -12.55
CA PRO A 184 -48.60 -46.52 -11.75
C PRO A 184 -49.77 -47.36 -12.31
N GLY A 185 -50.47 -48.11 -11.45
CA GLY A 185 -51.66 -48.87 -11.85
C GLY A 185 -52.37 -49.54 -10.67
N SER A 186 -53.60 -50.01 -10.90
CA SER A 186 -54.50 -50.55 -9.86
C SER A 186 -54.64 -52.08 -9.85
N SER A 187 -54.03 -52.76 -10.83
CA SER A 187 -54.12 -54.21 -10.97
C SER A 187 -53.39 -54.94 -9.84
N TRP A 188 -53.74 -56.21 -9.63
CA TRP A 188 -53.08 -57.04 -8.61
C TRP A 188 -51.55 -57.08 -8.80
N TYR A 189 -51.08 -57.16 -10.06
CA TYR A 189 -49.65 -57.15 -10.39
C TYR A 189 -48.96 -55.84 -9.98
N HIS A 190 -49.62 -54.69 -10.16
CA HIS A 190 -49.06 -53.40 -9.73
C HIS A 190 -48.89 -53.36 -8.21
N ARG A 191 -49.89 -53.83 -7.44
CA ARG A 191 -49.79 -53.86 -5.97
C ARG A 191 -48.71 -54.81 -5.47
N GLN A 192 -48.43 -55.89 -6.20
CA GLN A 192 -47.44 -56.88 -5.81
C GLN A 192 -46.01 -56.44 -6.12
N TYR A 193 -45.77 -55.88 -7.31
CA TYR A 193 -44.42 -55.64 -7.84
C TYR A 193 -43.98 -54.17 -7.76
N CYS A 194 -44.91 -53.21 -7.91
CA CYS A 194 -44.53 -51.79 -7.92
C CYS A 194 -43.93 -51.28 -6.61
N PRO A 195 -44.35 -51.72 -5.40
CA PRO A 195 -43.68 -51.28 -4.18
C PRO A 195 -42.19 -51.67 -4.13
N GLN A 196 -41.83 -52.85 -4.67
CA GLN A 196 -40.44 -53.32 -4.72
C GLN A 196 -39.63 -52.57 -5.78
N ILE A 197 -40.22 -52.35 -6.96
CA ILE A 197 -39.61 -51.55 -8.03
C ILE A 197 -39.36 -50.12 -7.55
N GLN A 198 -40.35 -49.49 -6.91
CA GLN A 198 -40.23 -48.12 -6.40
C GLN A 198 -39.21 -48.00 -5.26
N ALA A 199 -39.11 -49.00 -4.38
CA ALA A 199 -38.06 -49.04 -3.37
C ALA A 199 -36.66 -49.09 -4.01
N LEU A 200 -36.44 -50.01 -4.95
CA LEU A 200 -35.18 -50.11 -5.67
C LEU A 200 -34.85 -48.84 -6.48
N GLU A 201 -35.84 -48.23 -7.14
CA GLU A 201 -35.65 -46.95 -7.86
C GLU A 201 -35.30 -45.79 -6.92
N SER A 202 -35.90 -45.77 -5.71
CA SER A 202 -35.58 -44.79 -4.68
C SER A 202 -34.14 -44.95 -4.18
N ASP A 203 -33.74 -46.18 -3.84
CA ASP A 203 -32.39 -46.50 -3.36
C ASP A 203 -31.33 -46.19 -4.44
N ILE A 204 -31.61 -46.53 -5.70
CA ILE A 204 -30.76 -46.16 -6.86
C ILE A 204 -30.62 -44.64 -6.96
N SER A 205 -31.70 -43.88 -6.76
CA SER A 205 -31.67 -42.42 -6.84
C SER A 205 -30.82 -41.80 -5.72
N GLU A 206 -30.83 -42.39 -4.52
CA GLU A 206 -30.03 -41.94 -3.39
C GLU A 206 -28.54 -42.19 -3.62
N GLU A 207 -28.16 -43.41 -4.02
CA GLU A 207 -26.77 -43.76 -4.32
C GLU A 207 -26.23 -42.97 -5.50
N LYS A 208 -27.05 -42.75 -6.54
CA LYS A 208 -26.69 -41.92 -7.68
C LYS A 208 -26.37 -40.49 -7.26
N LYS A 209 -27.16 -39.91 -6.35
CA LYS A 209 -26.93 -38.57 -5.81
C LYS A 209 -25.59 -38.49 -5.06
N SER A 210 -25.22 -39.55 -4.32
CA SER A 210 -23.92 -39.65 -3.64
C SER A 210 -22.75 -39.61 -4.64
N VAL A 211 -22.84 -40.40 -5.71
CA VAL A 211 -21.84 -40.43 -6.79
C VAL A 211 -21.76 -39.09 -7.53
N ASP A 212 -22.90 -38.49 -7.87
CA ASP A 212 -22.97 -37.20 -8.57
C ASP A 212 -22.37 -36.06 -7.74
N ASN A 213 -22.61 -36.04 -6.43
CA ASN A 213 -22.02 -35.06 -5.52
C ASN A 213 -20.50 -35.19 -5.41
N HIS A 214 -19.96 -36.41 -5.43
CA HIS A 214 -18.51 -36.62 -5.46
C HIS A 214 -17.89 -36.15 -6.79
N ALA A 215 -18.56 -36.41 -7.93
CA ALA A 215 -18.12 -35.89 -9.21
C ALA A 215 -18.09 -34.34 -9.22
N ALA A 216 -19.10 -33.71 -8.61
CA ALA A 216 -19.13 -32.26 -8.42
C ALA A 216 -17.98 -31.75 -7.54
N TYR A 217 -17.62 -32.49 -6.47
CA TYR A 217 -16.45 -32.19 -5.64
C TYR A 217 -15.15 -32.26 -6.45
N LEU A 218 -14.94 -33.31 -7.25
CA LEU A 218 -13.74 -33.46 -8.08
C LEU A 218 -13.63 -32.33 -9.13
N ALA A 219 -14.73 -31.96 -9.78
CA ALA A 219 -14.76 -30.84 -10.71
C ALA A 219 -14.45 -29.51 -10.02
N ALA A 220 -14.93 -29.30 -8.79
CA ALA A 220 -14.59 -28.11 -7.99
C ALA A 220 -13.09 -28.11 -7.60
N LEU A 221 -12.52 -29.27 -7.28
CA LEU A 221 -11.10 -29.41 -6.96
C LEU A 221 -10.21 -29.12 -8.19
N GLU A 222 -10.59 -29.62 -9.36
CA GLU A 222 -9.91 -29.33 -10.63
C GLU A 222 -9.98 -27.83 -10.99
N TYR A 223 -11.17 -27.23 -10.83
CA TYR A 223 -11.35 -25.79 -11.01
C TYR A 223 -10.45 -24.98 -10.07
N LYS A 224 -10.43 -25.32 -8.77
CA LYS A 224 -9.53 -24.70 -7.79
C LYS A 224 -8.07 -24.82 -8.20
N ASN A 225 -7.61 -26.02 -8.59
CA ASN A 225 -6.22 -26.24 -8.99
C ASN A 225 -5.85 -25.42 -10.24
N THR A 226 -6.76 -25.31 -11.21
CA THR A 226 -6.59 -24.46 -12.39
C THR A 226 -6.49 -22.99 -11.99
N MET A 227 -7.40 -22.49 -11.14
CA MET A 227 -7.35 -21.10 -10.67
C MET A 227 -6.09 -20.80 -9.85
N MET A 228 -5.64 -21.71 -9.00
CA MET A 228 -4.38 -21.56 -8.27
C MET A 228 -3.17 -21.56 -9.20
N LYS A 229 -3.18 -22.39 -10.24
CA LYS A 229 -2.13 -22.42 -11.27
C LYS A 229 -2.13 -21.12 -12.08
N ASP A 230 -3.29 -20.62 -12.46
CA ASP A 230 -3.44 -19.36 -13.19
C ASP A 230 -3.08 -18.17 -12.32
N PHE A 231 -3.36 -18.22 -11.01
CA PHE A 231 -2.92 -17.22 -10.05
C PHE A 231 -1.40 -17.27 -9.84
N ALA A 232 -0.80 -18.45 -9.77
CA ALA A 232 0.65 -18.62 -9.67
C ALA A 232 1.37 -18.21 -10.96
N ASN A 233 0.72 -18.39 -12.11
CA ASN A 233 1.18 -18.00 -13.43
C ASN A 233 0.59 -16.66 -13.88
N LEU A 234 -0.01 -15.86 -12.98
CA LEU A 234 -0.38 -14.49 -13.29
C LEU A 234 0.90 -13.82 -13.71
N ASP A 235 1.02 -13.60 -15.01
CA ASP A 235 2.23 -13.11 -15.61
C ASP A 235 2.45 -11.71 -15.03
N LEU A 236 3.34 -11.62 -14.04
CA LEU A 236 3.78 -10.39 -13.43
C LEU A 236 4.39 -9.45 -14.49
N ALA A 237 4.65 -9.95 -15.71
CA ALA A 237 5.00 -9.14 -16.87
C ALA A 237 3.79 -8.50 -17.60
N VAL A 238 2.59 -9.11 -17.56
CA VAL A 238 1.34 -8.55 -18.13
C VAL A 238 0.79 -7.43 -17.24
N ILE A 239 0.96 -7.54 -15.93
CA ILE A 239 0.85 -6.38 -15.04
C ILE A 239 2.07 -5.52 -15.32
N ARG A 240 1.93 -4.53 -16.22
CA ARG A 240 3.05 -3.65 -16.63
C ARG A 240 3.86 -3.31 -15.39
N PRO A 241 5.18 -3.55 -15.36
CA PRO A 241 6.00 -3.26 -14.17
C PRO A 241 5.90 -1.79 -13.71
N ASN A 242 5.39 -0.93 -14.60
CA ASN A 242 5.13 0.49 -14.38
C ASN A 242 3.74 0.79 -13.77
N SER A 243 2.79 -0.14 -13.68
CA SER A 243 1.41 0.15 -13.24
C SER A 243 1.25 0.26 -11.73
N TYR A 244 2.21 -0.24 -10.96
CA TYR A 244 2.23 -0.19 -9.50
C TYR A 244 3.36 0.69 -8.95
N MET A 245 4.18 1.28 -9.83
CA MET A 245 5.18 2.27 -9.44
C MET A 245 4.52 3.60 -9.07
N HIS A 246 5.17 4.34 -8.16
CA HIS A 246 4.64 5.63 -7.73
C HIS A 246 4.43 6.59 -8.93
N PRO A 247 3.28 7.29 -9.04
CA PRO A 247 2.95 8.14 -10.20
C PRO A 247 4.01 9.19 -10.54
N LEU A 248 4.74 9.67 -9.53
CA LEU A 248 5.88 10.56 -9.69
C LEU A 248 6.96 9.97 -10.61
N PHE A 249 7.35 8.71 -10.41
CA PHE A 249 8.36 8.07 -11.22
C PHE A 249 7.87 7.80 -12.64
N ILE A 250 6.58 7.46 -12.79
CA ILE A 250 5.94 7.29 -14.10
C ILE A 250 5.95 8.61 -14.87
N GLY A 251 5.47 9.70 -14.26
CA GLY A 251 5.43 11.02 -14.89
C GLY A 251 6.82 11.53 -15.28
N MET A 252 7.79 11.41 -14.37
CA MET A 252 9.18 11.77 -14.66
C MET A 252 9.78 10.89 -15.75
N SER A 253 9.49 9.59 -15.79
CA SER A 253 9.98 8.70 -16.85
C SER A 253 9.50 9.10 -18.24
N ALA A 254 8.25 9.58 -18.34
CA ALA A 254 7.68 10.08 -19.58
C ALA A 254 8.36 11.39 -20.02
N ILE A 255 8.68 12.28 -19.08
CA ILE A 255 9.40 13.53 -19.36
C ILE A 255 10.83 13.24 -19.82
N PHE A 256 11.53 12.30 -19.17
CA PHE A 256 12.94 12.01 -19.46
C PHE A 256 13.14 10.97 -20.57
N GLY A 257 12.08 10.36 -21.11
CA GLY A 257 12.18 9.29 -22.09
C GLY A 257 12.94 8.06 -21.57
N THR A 258 12.79 7.73 -20.28
CA THR A 258 13.49 6.59 -19.64
C THR A 258 12.51 5.65 -18.96
N THR A 259 12.99 4.58 -18.33
CA THR A 259 12.13 3.68 -17.54
C THR A 259 11.85 4.27 -16.15
N PRO A 260 10.63 4.12 -15.59
CA PRO A 260 10.30 4.56 -14.23
C PRO A 260 11.26 4.02 -13.17
N GLN A 261 11.72 2.78 -13.32
CA GLN A 261 12.69 2.16 -12.43
C GLN A 261 14.03 2.92 -12.42
N LEU A 262 14.52 3.35 -13.58
CA LEU A 262 15.76 4.12 -13.68
C LEU A 262 15.60 5.50 -13.05
N VAL A 263 14.45 6.14 -13.24
CA VAL A 263 14.13 7.43 -12.59
C VAL A 263 14.08 7.28 -11.08
N LYS A 264 13.43 6.22 -10.55
CA LYS A 264 13.40 5.89 -9.12
C LYS A 264 14.82 5.80 -8.56
N TYR A 265 15.69 4.98 -9.17
CA TYR A 265 17.06 4.85 -8.68
C TYR A 265 17.82 6.17 -8.70
N ARG A 266 17.74 6.93 -9.81
CA ARG A 266 18.47 8.20 -9.96
C ARG A 266 17.98 9.27 -9.00
N LEU A 267 16.66 9.44 -8.85
CA LEU A 267 16.09 10.46 -7.99
C LEU A 267 16.41 10.16 -6.52
N LEU A 268 16.19 8.92 -6.08
CA LEU A 268 16.45 8.51 -4.70
C LEU A 268 17.93 8.61 -4.34
N LEU A 269 18.81 8.25 -5.27
CA LEU A 269 20.25 8.39 -5.11
C LEU A 269 20.65 9.87 -4.98
N LEU A 270 20.09 10.73 -5.85
CA LEU A 270 20.35 12.17 -5.85
C LEU A 270 19.84 12.83 -4.57
N THR A 271 18.61 12.53 -4.13
CA THR A 271 18.05 13.11 -2.91
C THR A 271 18.83 12.67 -1.67
N SER A 272 19.24 11.40 -1.60
CA SER A 272 20.09 10.90 -0.51
C SER A 272 21.45 11.61 -0.51
N ALA A 273 22.08 11.79 -1.68
CA ALA A 273 23.34 12.50 -1.81
C ALA A 273 23.21 13.98 -1.41
N MET A 274 22.12 14.63 -1.80
CA MET A 274 21.85 16.03 -1.47
C MET A 274 21.67 16.24 0.03
N ILE A 275 20.99 15.33 0.74
CA ILE A 275 20.81 15.43 2.20
C ILE A 275 22.17 15.41 2.91
N GLU A 276 23.04 14.46 2.56
CA GLU A 276 24.39 14.33 3.15
C GLU A 276 25.30 15.51 2.78
N LEU A 277 25.33 15.90 1.51
CA LEU A 277 26.20 16.98 1.04
C LEU A 277 25.76 18.35 1.56
N LEU A 278 24.45 18.68 1.47
CA LEU A 278 23.94 19.97 1.91
C LEU A 278 24.00 20.10 3.43
N GLY A 279 23.69 19.04 4.18
CA GLY A 279 23.76 19.06 5.65
C GLY A 279 25.16 19.40 6.14
N SER A 280 26.16 18.69 5.63
CA SER A 280 27.55 18.90 6.02
C SER A 280 28.13 20.20 5.49
N LEU A 281 27.75 20.61 4.28
CA LEU A 281 28.17 21.90 3.71
C LEU A 281 27.64 23.07 4.55
N PHE A 282 26.33 23.10 4.83
CA PHE A 282 25.73 24.19 5.63
C PHE A 282 26.27 24.21 7.05
N PHE A 283 26.49 23.03 7.65
CA PHE A 283 27.05 22.92 8.98
C PHE A 283 28.50 23.41 9.04
N VAL A 284 29.37 22.96 8.14
CA VAL A 284 30.79 23.38 8.08
C VAL A 284 30.91 24.85 7.74
N ILE A 285 30.17 25.37 6.76
CA ILE A 285 30.17 26.79 6.44
C ILE A 285 29.73 27.60 7.67
N GLY A 286 28.65 27.19 8.35
CA GLY A 286 28.17 27.82 9.58
C GLY A 286 29.21 27.88 10.70
N LEU A 287 30.05 26.84 10.82
CA LEU A 287 31.16 26.78 11.79
C LEU A 287 32.36 27.63 11.38
N LEU A 288 32.74 27.64 10.11
CA LEU A 288 33.92 28.36 9.60
C LEU A 288 33.72 29.87 9.50
N ILE A 289 32.47 30.35 9.43
CA ILE A 289 32.15 31.78 9.49
C ILE A 289 32.53 32.32 10.88
N LYS A 290 33.69 32.97 10.96
CA LYS A 290 34.11 33.73 12.15
C LYS A 290 33.21 34.92 12.40
N GLU A 291 32.80 35.09 13.65
CA GLU A 291 32.07 36.26 14.12
C GLU A 291 32.98 37.50 14.02
N LYS A 292 32.81 38.29 12.95
CA LYS A 292 33.54 39.57 12.78
C LYS A 292 32.91 40.75 13.52
N ALA A 293 31.80 40.57 14.24
CA ALA A 293 31.06 41.68 14.83
C ALA A 293 31.07 41.60 16.37
N LYS A 294 32.07 42.24 16.98
CA LYS A 294 31.81 42.97 18.23
C LYS A 294 30.92 44.13 17.81
N TYR A 295 29.60 43.99 17.95
CA TYR A 295 28.74 45.17 17.93
C TYR A 295 29.14 45.98 19.16
N SER A 296 29.54 47.23 18.96
CA SER A 296 29.63 48.19 20.06
C SER A 296 28.24 48.31 20.68
N ILE A 297 28.17 48.60 21.98
CA ILE A 297 26.89 48.95 22.62
C ILE A 297 26.23 50.12 21.87
N GLU A 298 27.04 50.99 21.25
CA GLU A 298 26.58 52.08 20.40
C GLU A 298 25.83 51.60 19.15
N ASP A 299 26.31 50.55 18.47
CA ASP A 299 25.64 49.99 17.28
C ASP A 299 24.28 49.38 17.63
N MET A 300 24.17 48.77 18.83
CA MET A 300 22.90 48.22 19.32
C MET A 300 21.92 49.34 19.70
N LEU A 301 22.41 50.43 20.29
CA LEU A 301 21.61 51.60 20.65
C LEU A 301 21.07 52.30 19.39
N GLU A 302 21.88 52.39 18.34
CA GLU A 302 21.51 53.02 17.07
C GLU A 302 20.49 52.18 16.29
N ALA A 303 20.64 50.86 16.29
CA ALA A 303 19.65 49.93 15.73
C ALA A 303 18.31 49.97 16.50
N GLU A 304 18.34 50.11 17.83
CA GLU A 304 17.13 50.25 18.63
C GLU A 304 16.44 51.59 18.35
N LYS A 305 17.21 52.68 18.20
CA LYS A 305 16.69 54.00 17.82
C LYS A 305 16.03 53.99 16.43
N GLN A 306 16.62 53.29 15.46
CA GLN A 306 16.01 53.08 14.14
C GLN A 306 14.71 52.27 14.22
N LYS A 307 14.64 51.25 15.08
CA LYS A 307 13.40 50.48 15.29
C LYS A 307 12.28 51.34 15.86
N TYR A 308 12.57 52.23 16.82
CA TYR A 308 11.59 53.18 17.36
C TYR A 308 11.14 54.21 16.31
N GLN A 309 12.05 54.68 15.45
CA GLN A 309 11.67 55.56 14.33
C GLN A 309 10.76 54.85 13.32
N MET A 310 11.07 53.61 12.93
CA MET A 310 10.19 52.86 12.02
C MET A 310 8.81 52.61 12.62
N LEU A 311 8.72 52.30 13.91
CA LEU A 311 7.44 52.12 14.61
C LEU A 311 6.64 53.43 14.69
N ALA A 312 7.32 54.56 14.90
CA ALA A 312 6.69 55.88 14.87
C ALA A 312 6.14 56.22 13.47
N ASP A 313 6.94 55.98 12.41
CA ASP A 313 6.53 56.19 11.02
C ASP A 313 5.35 55.29 10.65
N LEU A 314 5.34 54.03 11.07
CA LEU A 314 4.21 53.10 10.87
C LEU A 314 2.93 53.59 11.54
N SER A 315 3.02 54.10 12.78
CA SER A 315 1.85 54.66 13.47
C SER A 315 1.31 55.92 12.79
N GLN A 316 2.19 56.71 12.17
CA GLN A 316 1.79 57.90 11.41
C GLN A 316 1.12 57.52 10.08
N ILE A 317 1.62 56.47 9.42
CA ILE A 317 1.00 55.91 8.21
C ILE A 317 -0.39 55.34 8.51
N GLU A 318 -0.58 54.64 9.62
CA GLU A 318 -1.91 54.15 10.04
C GLU A 318 -2.90 55.29 10.29
N ARG A 319 -2.48 56.37 10.96
CA ARG A 319 -3.33 57.56 11.15
C ARG A 319 -3.72 58.21 9.82
N LEU A 320 -2.77 58.37 8.91
CA LEU A 320 -3.03 58.95 7.58
C LEU A 320 -3.98 58.07 6.74
N ARG A 321 -3.88 56.74 6.85
CA ARG A 321 -4.83 55.83 6.22
C ARG A 321 -6.23 56.00 6.80
N HIS A 322 -6.36 56.07 8.12
CA HIS A 322 -7.65 56.21 8.80
C HIS A 322 -8.33 57.57 8.50
N GLU A 323 -7.55 58.64 8.34
CA GLU A 323 -8.03 59.95 7.88
C GLU A 323 -8.46 59.93 6.41
N GLN A 324 -7.79 59.16 5.54
CA GLN A 324 -8.23 58.99 4.16
C GLN A 324 -9.53 58.18 4.05
N GLU A 325 -9.66 57.10 4.83
CA GLU A 325 -10.87 56.26 4.85
C GLU A 325 -12.09 57.06 5.35
N THR A 326 -11.94 57.85 6.42
CA THR A 326 -13.02 58.73 6.91
C THR A 326 -13.38 59.85 5.92
N ARG A 327 -12.39 60.44 5.22
CA ARG A 327 -12.69 61.41 4.14
C ARG A 327 -13.40 60.78 2.95
N LEU A 328 -13.10 59.53 2.63
CA LEU A 328 -13.77 58.79 1.56
C LEU A 328 -15.21 58.44 1.93
N GLU A 329 -15.47 58.01 3.18
CA GLU A 329 -16.84 57.76 3.67
C GLU A 329 -17.71 59.02 3.64
N ILE A 330 -17.22 60.16 4.14
CA ILE A 330 -17.98 61.43 4.11
C ILE A 330 -18.37 61.81 2.67
N LYS A 331 -17.45 61.63 1.72
CA LYS A 331 -17.68 61.98 0.30
C LYS A 331 -18.67 61.05 -0.41
N VAL A 332 -18.81 59.82 0.07
CA VAL A 332 -19.80 58.86 -0.46
C VAL A 332 -21.18 59.16 0.11
N THR A 333 -21.28 59.56 1.38
CA THR A 333 -22.54 59.97 2.01
C THR A 333 -23.11 61.24 1.37
N ASP A 334 -22.27 62.26 1.11
CA ASP A 334 -22.69 63.49 0.42
C ASP A 334 -23.19 63.25 -1.02
N ARG A 335 -22.63 62.25 -1.73
CA ARG A 335 -23.11 61.85 -3.06
C ARG A 335 -24.39 61.03 -3.01
N GLY A 336 -24.56 60.18 -1.99
CA GLY A 336 -25.75 59.38 -1.79
C GLY A 336 -27.00 60.22 -1.46
N GLU A 337 -26.84 61.29 -0.67
CA GLU A 337 -27.96 62.22 -0.38
C GLU A 337 -28.31 63.09 -1.60
N ALA A 338 -27.32 63.54 -2.37
CA ALA A 338 -27.57 64.34 -3.58
C ALA A 338 -28.32 63.57 -4.68
N ASP A 339 -28.03 62.27 -4.87
CA ASP A 339 -28.74 61.43 -5.84
C ASP A 339 -30.15 61.02 -5.37
N ALA A 340 -30.38 60.93 -4.05
CA ALA A 340 -31.71 60.63 -3.49
C ALA A 340 -32.70 61.80 -3.66
N ASP A 341 -32.24 63.05 -3.51
CA ASP A 341 -33.07 64.24 -3.76
C ASP A 341 -33.37 64.45 -5.26
N TYR A 342 -32.43 64.09 -6.14
CA TYR A 342 -32.67 64.16 -7.59
C TYR A 342 -33.69 63.14 -8.09
N LEU A 343 -33.79 61.97 -7.43
CA LEU A 343 -34.79 60.95 -7.74
C LEU A 343 -36.20 61.29 -7.21
N LYS A 344 -36.30 62.01 -6.08
CA LYS A 344 -37.60 62.51 -5.58
C LYS A 344 -38.20 63.59 -6.49
N LEU A 345 -37.38 64.55 -6.95
CA LEU A 345 -37.83 65.61 -7.86
C LEU A 345 -38.35 65.11 -9.22
N LYS A 346 -37.87 63.94 -9.68
CA LYS A 346 -38.30 63.34 -10.94
C LYS A 346 -39.59 62.51 -10.83
N ALA A 347 -39.99 62.11 -9.63
CA ALA A 347 -41.22 61.35 -9.39
C ALA A 347 -42.46 62.26 -9.21
N GLU A 348 -42.29 63.55 -8.93
CA GLU A 348 -43.38 64.52 -8.82
C GLU A 348 -43.70 65.24 -10.14
N THR A 349 -43.03 64.90 -11.24
CA THR A 349 -43.20 65.52 -12.58
C THR A 349 -43.71 64.57 -13.67
N GLN A 350 -44.27 63.42 -13.30
CA GLN A 350 -45.12 62.58 -14.16
C GLN A 350 -46.47 62.37 -13.49
#